data_AF-A0A336KSW8-F1
#
_entry.id   AF-A0A336KSW8-F1
#
_cell.length_a   1.000
_cell.length_b   1.000
_cell.length_c   1.000
_cell.angle_alpha   90.00
_cell.angle_beta   90.00
_cell.angle_gamma   90.00
#
_symmetry.space_group_name_H-M   'P 1'
#
loop_
_entity.id
_entity.type
_entity.pdbx_description
1 polymer ?
#
loop_
_entity_poly.entity_id
_entity_poly.type
_entity_poly.pdbx_seq_one_letter_code
_entity_poly.pdbx_strand_id
1 'polypeptide(L)'
;MTKINEHLKANQNNQSSRLQLQKKKYNQSNMFQCIIQQRNGWIHAPNPEFRDVFPDIRLQLNEQLRCLDVRVESQVSLIQELQDFFRRRGEVELDYSKSLDKLAKSLQLRHKEQKQKREQWPLFSSYSCWQQLVNQTKSLSKDHAALSEIYSTHLVARLQTVCEDVQRIYRRCREIGYETHEEILRVLQELHTTMKTYHTYQTECKEAEKKLRAAETQRTKLQQTVPKEKLDRSKKYRLIEKEVLKRLNKYTDARLKALKAKNEYQLCLEASNTTIHKYFVEDLSDLIDVS
;
A
#
# COMPACT_ATOMS: atom_id res chain seq x y z
N MET A 1 42.04 -15.60 -3.59
CA MET A 1 40.89 -15.87 -4.48
C MET A 1 39.54 -15.80 -3.76
N THR A 2 39.37 -16.41 -2.58
CA THR A 2 38.08 -16.47 -1.87
C THR A 2 37.55 -15.10 -1.40
N LYS A 3 38.41 -14.23 -0.84
CA LYS A 3 38.00 -12.89 -0.34
C LYS A 3 37.56 -11.91 -1.45
N ILE A 4 38.06 -12.08 -2.68
CA ILE A 4 37.69 -11.23 -3.82
C ILE A 4 36.28 -11.61 -4.32
N ASN A 5 35.96 -12.91 -4.33
CA ASN A 5 34.63 -13.40 -4.72
C ASN A 5 33.52 -13.00 -3.74
N GLU A 6 33.82 -12.93 -2.44
CA GLU A 6 32.88 -12.42 -1.42
C GLU A 6 32.62 -10.92 -1.59
N HIS A 7 33.66 -10.14 -1.88
CA HIS A 7 33.51 -8.70 -2.15
C HIS A 7 32.70 -8.43 -3.43
N LEU A 8 32.87 -9.24 -4.48
CA LEU A 8 32.09 -9.14 -5.72
C LEU A 8 30.62 -9.52 -5.51
N LYS A 9 30.33 -10.57 -4.73
CA LYS A 9 28.95 -10.94 -4.36
C LYS A 9 28.28 -9.88 -3.49
N ALA A 10 28.99 -9.31 -2.53
CA ALA A 10 28.46 -8.22 -1.70
C ALA A 10 28.14 -6.98 -2.55
N ASN A 11 28.97 -6.66 -3.55
CA ASN A 11 28.75 -5.51 -4.43
C ASN A 11 27.58 -5.73 -5.41
N GLN A 12 27.39 -6.97 -5.90
CA GLN A 12 26.22 -7.34 -6.72
C GLN A 12 24.92 -7.29 -5.92
N ASN A 13 24.91 -7.76 -4.67
CA ASN A 13 23.74 -7.66 -3.80
C ASN A 13 23.39 -6.20 -3.50
N ASN A 14 24.39 -5.35 -3.25
CA ASN A 14 24.18 -3.93 -2.97
C ASN A 14 23.68 -3.16 -4.22
N GLN A 15 24.15 -3.52 -5.42
CA GLN A 15 23.60 -3.02 -6.69
C GLN A 15 22.14 -3.46 -6.90
N SER A 16 21.82 -4.72 -6.61
CA SER A 16 20.45 -5.25 -6.72
C SER A 16 19.49 -4.54 -5.77
N SER A 17 19.89 -4.32 -4.52
CA SER A 17 19.12 -3.55 -3.53
C SER A 17 18.94 -2.08 -3.96
N ARG A 18 19.97 -1.45 -4.55
CA ARG A 18 19.87 -0.09 -5.09
C ARG A 18 18.92 -0.01 -6.29
N LEU A 19 18.95 -1.00 -7.19
CA LEU A 19 18.02 -1.11 -8.33
C LEU A 19 16.58 -1.33 -7.87
N GLN A 20 16.35 -2.10 -6.81
CA GLN A 20 15.01 -2.25 -6.21
C GLN A 20 14.53 -0.96 -5.55
N LEU A 21 15.40 -0.26 -4.83
CA LEU A 21 15.08 1.05 -4.24
C LEU A 21 14.79 2.10 -5.32
N GLN A 22 15.53 2.06 -6.43
CA GLN A 22 15.35 2.96 -7.57
C GLN A 22 14.07 2.63 -8.35
N LYS A 23 13.69 1.34 -8.47
CA LYS A 23 12.37 0.91 -8.97
C LYS A 23 11.23 1.33 -8.04
N LYS A 24 11.41 1.23 -6.71
CA LYS A 24 10.44 1.69 -5.71
C LYS A 24 10.24 3.21 -5.83
N LYS A 25 11.33 3.99 -5.97
CA LYS A 25 11.30 5.43 -6.23
C LYS A 25 10.71 5.80 -7.59
N TYR A 26 11.00 5.04 -8.65
CA TYR A 26 10.47 5.30 -9.99
C TYR A 26 8.95 5.01 -10.07
N ASN A 27 8.50 3.92 -9.45
CA ASN A 27 7.06 3.60 -9.35
C ASN A 27 6.31 4.59 -8.45
N GLN A 28 6.91 5.05 -7.36
CA GLN A 28 6.40 6.19 -6.58
C GLN A 28 6.30 7.44 -7.46
N SER A 29 7.36 7.80 -8.19
CA SER A 29 7.37 9.01 -9.03
C SER A 29 6.32 9.02 -10.15
N ASN A 30 6.05 7.87 -10.79
CA ASN A 30 4.97 7.77 -11.79
C ASN A 30 3.56 7.78 -11.15
N MET A 31 3.43 7.30 -9.92
CA MET A 31 2.19 7.36 -9.14
C MET A 31 1.83 8.80 -8.74
N PHE A 32 2.84 9.66 -8.48
CA PHE A 32 2.65 11.08 -8.16
C PHE A 32 2.20 11.95 -9.34
N GLN A 33 2.33 11.47 -10.58
CA GLN A 33 2.04 12.29 -11.77
C GLN A 33 0.54 12.35 -12.12
N CYS A 34 -0.31 11.58 -11.42
CA CYS A 34 -1.77 11.57 -11.60
C CYS A 34 -2.53 12.44 -10.56
N ILE A 35 -1.82 13.03 -9.59
CA ILE A 35 -2.45 13.74 -8.48
C ILE A 35 -2.68 15.21 -8.89
N ILE A 36 -3.88 15.45 -9.44
CA ILE A 36 -4.58 16.74 -9.61
C ILE A 36 -3.70 17.96 -9.30
N GLN A 37 -2.93 18.42 -10.28
CA GLN A 37 -2.12 19.63 -10.14
C GLN A 37 -3.01 20.86 -9.93
N GLN A 38 -2.78 21.60 -8.84
CA GLN A 38 -3.17 23.00 -8.77
C GLN A 38 -2.36 23.81 -9.80
N ARG A 39 -2.85 23.91 -11.03
CA ARG A 39 -2.23 24.78 -12.04
C ARG A 39 -2.89 26.17 -11.97
N ASN A 40 -2.34 26.99 -11.09
CA ASN A 40 -2.33 28.46 -11.12
C ASN A 40 -3.69 29.19 -11.20
N GLY A 41 -4.31 29.47 -10.04
CA GLY A 41 -5.00 30.74 -9.71
C GLY A 41 -6.18 31.24 -10.58
N TRP A 42 -6.49 30.57 -11.68
CA TRP A 42 -7.55 30.89 -12.60
C TRP A 42 -8.43 29.65 -12.72
N ILE A 43 -9.64 29.75 -12.19
CA ILE A 43 -10.64 28.69 -12.32
C ILE A 43 -11.08 28.72 -13.77
N HIS A 44 -10.43 27.88 -14.58
CA HIS A 44 -10.76 27.73 -15.99
C HIS A 44 -12.20 27.22 -16.15
N ALA A 45 -12.83 27.61 -17.26
CA ALA A 45 -14.09 27.04 -17.72
C ALA A 45 -13.99 25.51 -17.81
N PRO A 46 -15.09 24.76 -17.62
CA PRO A 46 -15.06 23.29 -17.58
C PRO A 46 -14.32 22.75 -18.79
N ASN A 47 -13.11 22.23 -18.57
CA ASN A 47 -12.28 21.66 -19.62
C ASN A 47 -12.71 20.19 -19.80
N PRO A 48 -13.17 19.79 -20.99
CA PRO A 48 -13.54 18.39 -21.28
C PRO A 48 -12.37 17.38 -21.17
N GLU A 49 -11.15 17.84 -20.87
CA GLU A 49 -9.97 17.00 -20.63
C GLU A 49 -9.85 16.42 -19.22
N PHE A 50 -10.72 16.78 -18.27
CA PHE A 50 -10.91 15.97 -17.06
C PHE A 50 -11.67 14.70 -17.44
N ARG A 51 -11.02 13.80 -18.19
CA ARG A 51 -11.40 12.39 -18.21
C ARG A 51 -11.51 11.95 -16.76
N ASP A 52 -12.56 11.21 -16.45
CA ASP A 52 -12.83 10.72 -15.10
C ASP A 52 -11.56 10.11 -14.48
N VAL A 53 -10.90 10.86 -13.59
CA VAL A 53 -9.71 10.40 -12.84
C VAL A 53 -10.13 9.38 -11.76
N PHE A 54 -11.43 9.36 -11.42
CA PHE A 54 -11.99 8.54 -10.35
C PHE A 54 -12.00 7.02 -10.63
N PRO A 55 -12.42 6.53 -11.81
CA PRO A 55 -12.25 5.13 -12.21
C PRO A 55 -10.80 4.66 -12.13
N ASP A 56 -9.84 5.51 -12.53
CA ASP A 56 -8.42 5.16 -12.51
C ASP A 56 -7.89 5.02 -11.09
N ILE A 57 -8.28 5.92 -10.16
CA ILE A 57 -7.94 5.80 -8.73
C ILE A 57 -8.52 4.52 -8.15
N ARG A 58 -9.81 4.22 -8.37
CA ARG A 58 -10.43 3.00 -7.81
C ARG A 58 -9.71 1.73 -8.29
N LEU A 59 -9.34 1.66 -9.56
CA LEU A 59 -8.58 0.52 -10.10
C LEU A 59 -7.21 0.41 -9.44
N GLN A 60 -6.52 1.55 -9.26
CA GLN A 60 -5.21 1.58 -8.61
C GLN A 60 -5.26 1.13 -7.14
N LEU A 61 -6.25 1.59 -6.37
CA LEU A 61 -6.43 1.20 -4.97
C LEU A 61 -6.69 -0.31 -4.84
N ASN A 62 -7.55 -0.87 -5.71
CA ASN A 62 -7.78 -2.32 -5.73
C ASN A 62 -6.52 -3.11 -6.09
N GLU A 63 -5.73 -2.64 -7.05
CA GLU A 63 -4.47 -3.28 -7.42
C GLU A 63 -3.44 -3.24 -6.27
N GLN A 64 -3.43 -2.19 -5.45
CA GLN A 64 -2.59 -2.13 -4.25
C GLN A 64 -2.96 -3.21 -3.24
N LEU A 65 -4.26 -3.44 -2.98
CA LEU A 65 -4.70 -4.54 -2.12
C LEU A 65 -4.32 -5.90 -2.71
N ARG A 66 -4.49 -6.10 -4.02
CA ARG A 66 -4.06 -7.32 -4.72
C ARG A 66 -2.55 -7.56 -4.57
N CYS A 67 -1.74 -6.51 -4.61
CA CYS A 67 -0.30 -6.61 -4.37
C CYS A 67 0.02 -7.07 -2.94
N LEU A 68 -0.74 -6.63 -1.93
CA LEU A 68 -0.59 -7.12 -0.56
C LEU A 68 -0.96 -8.60 -0.45
N ASP A 69 -2.03 -9.02 -1.14
CA ASP A 69 -2.48 -10.42 -1.19
C ASP A 69 -1.37 -11.33 -1.77
N VAL A 70 -0.81 -10.96 -2.94
CA VAL A 70 0.29 -11.72 -3.57
C VAL A 70 1.56 -11.73 -2.70
N ARG A 71 1.85 -10.62 -2.00
CA ARG A 71 3.01 -10.54 -1.10
C ARG A 71 2.90 -11.51 0.06
N VAL A 72 1.74 -11.57 0.73
CA VAL A 72 1.56 -12.49 1.86
C VAL A 72 1.58 -13.95 1.41
N GLU A 73 0.99 -14.26 0.25
CA GLU A 73 1.03 -15.61 -0.35
C GLU A 73 2.47 -16.05 -0.60
N SER A 74 3.29 -15.16 -1.17
CA SER A 74 4.72 -15.43 -1.42
C SER A 74 5.50 -15.68 -0.13
N GLN A 75 5.26 -14.89 0.92
CA GLN A 75 5.91 -15.08 2.22
C GLN A 75 5.50 -16.39 2.88
N VAL A 76 4.21 -16.73 2.85
CA VAL A 76 3.69 -17.98 3.40
C VAL A 76 4.30 -19.19 2.67
N SER A 77 4.36 -19.14 1.34
CA SER A 77 5.01 -20.18 0.52
C SER A 77 6.47 -20.39 0.93
N LEU A 78 7.24 -19.30 1.08
CA LEU A 78 8.63 -19.38 1.50
C LEU A 78 8.78 -20.00 2.90
N ILE A 79 7.93 -19.62 3.85
CA ILE A 79 7.96 -20.18 5.21
C ILE A 79 7.63 -21.68 5.18
N GLN A 80 6.67 -22.11 4.34
CA GLN A 80 6.33 -23.52 4.17
C GLN A 80 7.49 -24.32 3.57
N GLU A 81 8.17 -23.79 2.55
CA GLU A 81 9.38 -24.40 1.99
C GLU A 81 10.49 -24.55 3.04
N LEU A 82 10.66 -23.55 3.92
CA LEU A 82 11.61 -23.62 5.03
C LEU A 82 11.22 -24.69 6.07
N GLN A 83 9.92 -24.81 6.40
CA GLN A 83 9.44 -25.87 7.28
C GLN A 83 9.76 -27.26 6.70
N ASP A 84 9.47 -27.47 5.41
CA ASP A 84 9.77 -28.74 4.73
C ASP A 84 11.26 -29.03 4.69
N PHE A 85 12.09 -28.01 4.43
CA PHE A 85 13.53 -28.14 4.50
C PHE A 85 13.99 -28.61 5.88
N PHE A 86 13.50 -28.00 6.98
CA PHE A 86 13.90 -28.39 8.33
C PHE A 86 13.37 -29.76 8.75
N ARG A 87 12.19 -30.19 8.29
CA ARG A 87 11.70 -31.57 8.47
C ARG A 87 12.67 -32.56 7.84
N ARG A 88 12.98 -32.39 6.55
CA ARG A 88 13.93 -33.25 5.82
C ARG A 88 15.33 -33.20 6.41
N ARG A 89 15.79 -32.01 6.85
CA ARG A 89 17.08 -31.87 7.52
C ARG A 89 17.10 -32.65 8.82
N GLY A 90 16.04 -32.59 9.62
CA GLY A 90 15.90 -33.38 10.85
C GLY A 90 15.96 -34.89 10.57
N GLU A 91 15.26 -35.38 9.54
CA GLU A 91 15.32 -36.79 9.13
C GLU A 91 16.75 -37.26 8.83
N VAL A 92 17.52 -36.45 8.08
CA VAL A 92 18.93 -36.76 7.77
C VAL A 92 19.79 -36.83 9.04
N GLU A 93 19.62 -35.88 9.97
CA GLU A 93 20.34 -35.89 11.24
C GLU A 93 19.97 -37.13 12.09
N LEU A 94 18.70 -37.51 12.10
CA LEU A 94 18.22 -38.69 12.82
C LEU A 94 18.78 -39.99 12.24
N ASP A 95 18.84 -40.11 10.92
CA ASP A 95 19.41 -41.29 10.26
C ASP A 95 20.92 -41.41 10.47
N TYR A 96 21.63 -40.27 10.50
CA TYR A 96 23.03 -40.26 10.88
C TYR A 96 23.23 -40.66 12.35
N SER A 97 22.40 -40.13 13.26
CA SER A 97 22.36 -40.53 14.66
C SER A 97 22.18 -42.04 14.84
N LYS A 98 21.18 -42.64 14.17
CA LYS A 98 20.92 -44.10 14.20
C LYS A 98 22.11 -44.90 13.66
N SER A 99 22.76 -44.41 12.61
CA SER A 99 23.94 -45.06 12.01
C SER A 99 25.13 -45.07 12.96
N LEU A 100 25.38 -43.96 13.66
CA LEU A 100 26.41 -43.85 14.70
C LEU A 100 26.12 -44.75 15.90
N ASP A 101 24.85 -44.80 16.36
CA ASP A 101 24.45 -45.68 17.46
C ASP A 101 24.64 -47.16 17.10
N LYS A 102 24.25 -47.55 15.88
CA LYS A 102 24.45 -48.91 15.35
C LYS A 102 25.93 -49.27 15.27
N LEU A 103 26.79 -48.36 14.80
CA LEU A 103 28.24 -48.55 14.76
C LEU A 103 28.81 -48.76 16.17
N ALA A 104 28.47 -47.88 17.11
CA ALA A 104 28.94 -47.97 18.49
C ALA A 104 28.48 -49.27 19.17
N LYS A 105 27.21 -49.66 18.99
CA LYS A 105 26.66 -50.92 19.52
C LYS A 105 27.35 -52.15 18.92
N SER A 106 27.61 -52.15 17.61
CA SER A 106 28.33 -53.24 16.93
C SER A 106 29.76 -53.42 17.46
N LEU A 107 30.50 -52.31 17.63
CA LEU A 107 31.85 -52.33 18.20
C LEU A 107 31.85 -52.89 19.63
N GLN A 108 30.87 -52.49 20.44
CA GLN A 108 30.74 -53.00 21.81
C GLN A 108 30.34 -54.47 21.87
N LEU A 109 29.44 -54.92 20.99
CA LEU A 109 29.03 -56.32 20.92
C LEU A 109 30.23 -57.21 20.58
N ARG A 110 30.99 -56.87 19.53
CA ARG A 110 32.21 -57.62 19.18
C ARG A 110 33.25 -57.65 20.29
N HIS A 111 33.36 -56.56 21.06
CA HIS A 111 34.25 -56.56 22.22
C HIS A 111 33.77 -57.51 23.31
N LYS A 112 32.46 -57.53 23.62
CA LYS A 112 31.85 -58.46 24.58
C LYS A 112 32.02 -59.93 24.18
N GLU A 113 31.79 -60.26 22.91
CA GLU A 113 31.92 -61.63 22.39
C GLU A 113 33.35 -62.19 22.52
N GLN A 114 34.36 -61.33 22.45
CA GLN A 114 35.76 -61.74 22.53
C GLN A 114 36.39 -61.47 23.90
N LYS A 115 35.59 -61.20 24.95
CA LYS A 115 36.08 -60.78 26.27
C LYS A 115 37.09 -61.76 26.87
N GLN A 116 36.84 -63.07 26.79
CA GLN A 116 37.73 -64.12 27.30
C GLN A 116 39.11 -64.13 26.61
N LYS A 117 39.20 -63.69 25.35
CA LYS A 117 40.46 -63.60 24.60
C LYS A 117 41.18 -62.26 24.82
N ARG A 118 40.61 -61.35 25.61
CA ARG A 118 41.01 -59.94 25.73
C ARG A 118 41.14 -59.47 27.18
N GLU A 119 41.37 -60.39 28.12
CA GLU A 119 41.38 -60.07 29.56
C GLU A 119 42.45 -59.06 29.97
N GLN A 120 43.60 -59.04 29.29
CA GLN A 120 44.68 -58.09 29.54
C GLN A 120 44.48 -56.72 28.86
N TRP A 121 43.49 -56.58 27.97
CA TRP A 121 43.29 -55.35 27.20
C TRP A 121 43.15 -54.08 28.06
N PRO A 122 42.44 -54.10 29.20
CA PRO A 122 42.35 -52.93 30.08
C PRO A 122 43.69 -52.36 30.56
N LEU A 123 44.78 -53.14 30.47
CA LEU A 123 46.13 -52.70 30.86
C LEU A 123 46.83 -51.86 29.78
N PHE A 124 46.31 -51.83 28.54
CA PHE A 124 46.95 -51.14 27.42
C PHE A 124 46.33 -49.76 27.16
N SER A 125 47.16 -48.74 26.94
CA SER A 125 46.70 -47.40 26.58
C SER A 125 45.85 -47.36 25.30
N SER A 126 46.15 -48.23 24.33
CA SER A 126 45.36 -48.39 23.10
C SER A 126 43.91 -48.82 23.38
N TYR A 127 43.67 -49.58 24.46
CA TYR A 127 42.31 -49.92 24.89
C TYR A 127 41.58 -48.69 25.43
N SER A 128 42.25 -47.84 26.20
CA SER A 128 41.68 -46.56 26.65
C SER A 128 41.30 -45.67 25.46
N CYS A 129 42.15 -45.59 24.43
CA CYS A 129 41.84 -44.87 23.19
C CYS A 129 40.61 -45.45 22.48
N TRP A 130 40.52 -46.79 22.37
CA TRP A 130 39.36 -47.46 21.79
C TRP A 130 38.07 -47.17 22.58
N GLN A 131 38.13 -47.23 23.91
CA GLN A 131 36.97 -46.94 24.76
C GLN A 131 36.51 -45.49 24.60
N GLN A 132 37.44 -44.54 24.54
CA GLN A 132 37.14 -43.14 24.28
C GLN A 132 36.49 -42.95 22.90
N LEU A 133 37.01 -43.59 21.85
CA LEU A 133 36.44 -43.52 20.50
C LEU A 133 34.98 -44.01 20.47
N VAL A 134 34.70 -45.15 21.10
CA VAL A 134 33.33 -45.71 21.18
C VAL A 134 32.42 -44.77 21.95
N ASN A 135 32.89 -44.20 23.07
CA ASN A 135 32.11 -43.25 23.87
C ASN A 135 31.83 -41.94 23.12
N GLN A 136 32.81 -41.40 22.38
CA GLN A 136 32.62 -40.22 21.54
C GLN A 136 31.61 -40.48 20.41
N THR A 137 31.66 -41.65 19.78
CA THR A 137 30.69 -42.03 18.74
C THR A 137 29.27 -42.09 19.30
N LYS A 138 29.10 -42.62 20.52
CA LYS A 138 27.80 -42.59 21.23
C LYS A 138 27.35 -41.18 21.59
N SER A 139 28.27 -40.33 22.03
CA SER A 139 27.96 -38.93 22.32
C SER A 139 27.45 -38.22 21.08
N LEU A 140 28.19 -38.31 19.97
CA LEU A 140 27.80 -37.73 18.69
C LEU A 140 26.43 -38.24 18.21
N SER A 141 26.16 -39.54 18.36
CA SER A 141 24.83 -40.08 18.05
C SER A 141 23.72 -39.36 18.83
N LYS A 142 23.88 -39.14 20.14
CA LYS A 142 22.91 -38.40 20.96
C LYS A 142 22.79 -36.94 20.53
N ASP A 143 23.90 -36.30 20.22
CA ASP A 143 23.93 -34.90 19.78
C ASP A 143 23.16 -34.73 18.46
N HIS A 144 23.35 -35.64 17.49
CA HIS A 144 22.61 -35.64 16.23
C HIS A 144 21.10 -35.98 16.42
N ALA A 145 20.75 -36.83 17.38
CA ALA A 145 19.35 -37.07 17.72
C ALA A 145 18.69 -35.80 18.29
N ALA A 146 19.36 -35.10 19.21
CA ALA A 146 18.88 -33.83 19.74
C ALA A 146 18.77 -32.76 18.65
N LEU A 147 19.74 -32.70 17.72
CA LEU A 147 19.69 -31.79 16.59
C LEU A 147 18.51 -32.07 15.65
N SER A 148 18.22 -33.35 15.40
CA SER A 148 17.01 -33.74 14.66
C SER A 148 15.76 -33.19 15.32
N GLU A 149 15.59 -33.36 16.63
CA GLU A 149 14.42 -32.87 17.37
C GLU A 149 14.29 -31.35 17.29
N ILE A 150 15.41 -30.62 17.43
CA ILE A 150 15.43 -29.16 17.26
C ILE A 150 14.95 -28.76 15.86
N TYR A 151 15.45 -29.43 14.81
CA TYR A 151 15.07 -29.11 13.44
C TYR A 151 13.63 -29.48 13.11
N SER A 152 13.22 -30.73 13.34
CA SER A 152 11.90 -31.22 12.89
C SER A 152 10.75 -30.75 13.77
N THR A 153 11.02 -30.44 15.04
CA THR A 153 9.96 -30.10 16.01
C THR A 153 10.02 -28.62 16.36
N HIS A 154 11.13 -28.15 16.95
CA HIS A 154 11.16 -26.80 17.53
C HIS A 154 11.21 -25.71 16.45
N LEU A 155 12.05 -25.84 15.43
CA LEU A 155 12.13 -24.85 14.36
C LEU A 155 10.88 -24.85 13.48
N VAL A 156 10.34 -26.04 13.16
CA VAL A 156 9.08 -26.14 12.40
C VAL A 156 7.93 -25.49 13.16
N ALA A 157 7.79 -25.75 14.47
CA ALA A 157 6.77 -25.11 15.29
C ALA A 157 6.95 -23.57 15.36
N ARG A 158 8.20 -23.09 15.50
CA ARG A 158 8.48 -21.66 15.48
C ARG A 158 8.11 -21.01 14.15
N LEU A 159 8.47 -21.65 13.03
CA LEU A 159 8.11 -21.17 11.69
C LEU A 159 6.59 -21.19 11.47
N GLN A 160 5.88 -22.14 12.07
CA GLN A 160 4.42 -22.15 12.06
C GLN A 160 3.83 -20.93 12.77
N THR A 161 4.35 -20.57 13.96
CA THR A 161 3.96 -19.33 14.64
C THR A 161 4.25 -18.09 13.79
N VAL A 162 5.42 -18.02 13.15
CA VAL A 162 5.77 -16.90 12.24
C VAL A 162 4.79 -16.82 11.07
N CYS A 163 4.39 -17.95 10.48
CA CYS A 163 3.38 -17.99 9.42
C CYS A 163 2.04 -17.40 9.89
N GLU A 164 1.59 -17.79 11.09
CA GLU A 164 0.34 -17.28 11.68
C GLU A 164 0.43 -15.78 11.99
N ASP A 165 1.58 -15.30 12.47
CA ASP A 165 1.84 -13.89 12.74
C ASP A 165 1.79 -13.07 11.45
N VAL A 166 2.50 -13.49 10.40
CA VAL A 166 2.50 -12.84 9.08
C VAL A 166 1.08 -12.72 8.53
N GLN A 167 0.30 -13.81 8.58
CA GLN A 167 -1.09 -13.79 8.12
C GLN A 167 -1.98 -12.88 8.98
N ARG A 168 -1.77 -12.83 10.30
CA ARG A 168 -2.52 -11.96 11.21
C ARG A 168 -2.23 -10.49 10.95
N ILE A 169 -0.96 -10.13 10.81
CA ILE A 169 -0.52 -8.77 10.51
C ILE A 169 -1.07 -8.35 9.15
N TYR A 170 -0.94 -9.19 8.13
CA TYR A 170 -1.52 -8.93 6.81
C TYR A 170 -3.03 -8.65 6.86
N ARG A 171 -3.82 -9.46 7.58
CA ARG A 171 -5.27 -9.21 7.71
C ARG A 171 -5.53 -7.82 8.27
N ARG A 172 -4.78 -7.42 9.30
CA ARG A 172 -4.92 -6.10 9.91
C ARG A 172 -4.48 -4.97 8.97
N CYS A 173 -3.36 -5.12 8.28
CA CYS A 173 -2.90 -4.15 7.28
C CYS A 173 -3.90 -4.01 6.13
N ARG A 174 -4.51 -5.11 5.68
CA ARG A 174 -5.50 -5.12 4.61
C ARG A 174 -6.80 -4.43 5.03
N GLU A 175 -7.26 -4.66 6.26
CA GLU A 175 -8.40 -3.94 6.84
C GLU A 175 -8.15 -2.43 6.88
N ILE A 176 -7.00 -2.00 7.43
CA ILE A 176 -6.63 -0.58 7.51
C ILE A 176 -6.51 0.04 6.11
N GLY A 177 -5.88 -0.67 5.17
CA GLY A 177 -5.78 -0.25 3.77
C GLY A 177 -7.15 -0.08 3.13
N TYR A 178 -8.05 -1.03 3.34
CA TYR A 178 -9.43 -0.97 2.83
C TYR A 178 -10.21 0.22 3.43
N GLU A 179 -10.17 0.41 4.75
CA GLU A 179 -10.83 1.55 5.41
C GLU A 179 -10.31 2.89 4.86
N THR A 180 -9.00 2.99 4.64
CA THR A 180 -8.38 4.19 4.08
C THR A 180 -8.79 4.41 2.62
N HIS A 181 -8.89 3.34 1.82
CA HIS A 181 -9.36 3.40 0.44
C HIS A 181 -10.82 3.85 0.35
N GLU A 182 -11.69 3.33 1.22
CA GLU A 182 -13.10 3.74 1.29
C GLU A 182 -13.23 5.23 1.64
N GLU A 183 -12.40 5.73 2.57
CA GLU A 183 -12.40 7.16 2.91
C GLU A 183 -11.96 8.02 1.73
N ILE A 184 -10.93 7.62 0.98
CA ILE A 184 -10.51 8.30 -0.27
C ILE A 184 -11.66 8.34 -1.27
N LEU A 185 -12.33 7.21 -1.49
CA LEU A 185 -13.46 7.14 -2.43
C LEU A 185 -14.63 8.00 -1.98
N ARG A 186 -14.88 8.09 -0.66
CA ARG A 186 -15.92 8.92 -0.07
C ARG A 186 -15.65 10.41 -0.31
N VAL A 187 -14.45 10.91 0.02
CA VAL A 187 -14.11 12.34 -0.20
C VAL A 187 -14.11 12.71 -1.68
N LEU A 188 -13.70 11.77 -2.55
CA LEU A 188 -13.76 11.98 -4.00
C LEU A 188 -15.20 12.04 -4.54
N GLN A 189 -16.09 11.20 -4.02
CA GLN A 189 -17.51 11.24 -4.36
C GLN A 189 -18.18 12.54 -3.90
N GLU A 190 -17.80 13.03 -2.72
CA GLU A 190 -18.26 14.31 -2.18
C GLU A 190 -17.77 15.47 -3.07
N LEU A 191 -16.49 15.49 -3.43
CA LEU A 191 -15.90 16.45 -4.37
C LEU A 191 -16.64 16.48 -5.71
N HIS A 192 -16.92 15.32 -6.28
CA HIS A 192 -17.63 15.23 -7.56
C HIS A 192 -19.07 15.79 -7.45
N THR A 193 -19.74 15.55 -6.32
CA THR A 193 -21.09 16.06 -6.05
C THR A 193 -21.11 17.58 -5.88
N THR A 194 -20.17 18.14 -5.11
CA THR A 194 -20.06 19.60 -4.92
C THR A 194 -19.63 20.30 -6.21
N MET A 195 -18.74 19.68 -6.99
CA MET A 195 -18.38 20.13 -8.33
C MET A 195 -19.61 20.24 -9.24
N LYS A 196 -20.42 19.18 -9.34
CA LYS A 196 -21.66 19.20 -10.17
C LYS A 196 -22.61 20.30 -9.73
N THR A 197 -22.80 20.46 -8.42
CA THR A 197 -23.65 21.50 -7.85
C THR A 197 -23.16 22.91 -8.22
N TYR A 198 -21.85 23.16 -8.09
CA TYR A 198 -21.23 24.41 -8.52
C TYR A 198 -21.47 24.69 -10.00
N HIS A 199 -21.25 23.72 -10.89
CA HIS A 199 -21.45 23.89 -12.32
C HIS A 199 -22.90 24.24 -12.69
N THR A 200 -23.88 23.60 -12.02
CA THR A 200 -25.30 23.92 -12.19
C THR A 200 -25.59 25.37 -11.81
N TYR A 201 -25.19 25.81 -10.61
CA TYR A 201 -25.46 27.19 -10.17
C TYR A 201 -24.66 28.23 -10.95
N GLN A 202 -23.46 27.89 -11.42
CA GLN A 202 -22.69 28.76 -12.31
C GLN A 202 -23.40 28.96 -13.64
N THR A 203 -24.06 27.92 -14.17
CA THR A 203 -24.86 28.01 -15.40
C THR A 203 -26.10 28.87 -15.19
N GLU A 204 -26.87 28.63 -14.11
CA GLU A 204 -28.02 29.46 -13.73
C GLU A 204 -27.66 30.94 -13.55
N CYS A 205 -26.52 31.23 -12.91
CA CYS A 205 -26.01 32.59 -12.72
C CYS A 205 -25.70 33.27 -14.06
N LYS A 206 -25.02 32.57 -14.98
CA LYS A 206 -24.72 33.09 -16.33
C LYS A 206 -26.00 33.37 -17.12
N GLU A 207 -27.04 32.55 -16.97
CA GLU A 207 -28.32 32.79 -17.62
C GLU A 207 -29.07 33.99 -17.03
N ALA A 208 -29.05 34.16 -15.71
CA ALA A 208 -29.63 35.32 -15.04
C ALA A 208 -28.92 36.61 -15.47
N GLU A 209 -27.59 36.58 -15.57
CA GLU A 209 -26.78 37.70 -16.06
C GLU A 209 -27.13 38.07 -17.51
N LYS A 210 -27.27 37.09 -18.42
CA LYS A 210 -27.70 37.34 -19.80
C LYS A 210 -29.05 38.03 -19.87
N LYS A 211 -30.02 37.59 -19.05
CA LYS A 211 -31.37 38.19 -18.97
C LYS A 211 -31.33 39.62 -18.41
N LEU A 212 -30.48 39.89 -17.41
CA LEU A 212 -30.26 41.24 -16.87
C LEU A 212 -29.67 42.16 -17.94
N ARG A 213 -28.58 41.75 -18.61
CA ARG A 213 -27.93 42.55 -19.67
C ARG A 213 -28.91 42.87 -20.81
N ALA A 214 -29.79 41.95 -21.17
CA ALA A 214 -30.82 42.20 -22.19
C ALA A 214 -31.83 43.28 -21.74
N ALA A 215 -32.29 43.24 -20.50
CA ALA A 215 -33.19 44.26 -19.93
C ALA A 215 -32.52 45.63 -19.81
N GLU A 216 -31.25 45.67 -19.38
CA GLU A 216 -30.44 46.89 -19.32
C GLU A 216 -30.25 47.50 -20.71
N THR A 217 -29.98 46.67 -21.72
CA THR A 217 -29.87 47.12 -23.12
C THR A 217 -31.17 47.74 -23.62
N GLN A 218 -32.33 47.16 -23.27
CA GLN A 218 -33.64 47.75 -23.59
C GLN A 218 -33.86 49.09 -22.88
N ARG A 219 -33.46 49.19 -21.60
CA ARG A 219 -33.52 50.45 -20.83
C ARG A 219 -32.68 51.53 -21.51
N THR A 220 -31.43 51.24 -21.86
CA THR A 220 -30.51 52.19 -22.51
C THR A 220 -31.05 52.69 -23.85
N LYS A 221 -31.62 51.80 -24.67
CA LYS A 221 -32.27 52.18 -25.95
C LYS A 221 -33.44 53.15 -25.75
N LEU A 222 -34.24 52.98 -24.69
CA LEU A 222 -35.33 53.88 -24.36
C LEU A 222 -34.85 55.24 -23.83
N GLN A 223 -33.75 55.27 -23.07
CA GLN A 223 -33.13 56.51 -22.63
C GLN A 223 -32.60 57.35 -23.80
N GLN A 224 -32.19 56.71 -24.90
CA GLN A 224 -31.72 57.39 -26.11
C GLN A 224 -32.86 57.90 -27.00
N THR A 225 -34.05 57.30 -26.92
CA THR A 225 -35.18 57.63 -27.81
C THR A 225 -36.23 58.55 -27.17
N VAL A 226 -36.29 58.62 -25.84
CA VAL A 226 -37.24 59.48 -25.12
C VAL A 226 -36.50 60.68 -24.52
N PRO A 227 -36.96 61.93 -24.75
CA PRO A 227 -36.38 63.12 -24.13
C PRO A 227 -36.32 63.00 -22.61
N LYS A 228 -35.18 63.34 -21.99
CA LYS A 228 -34.92 63.19 -20.54
C LYS A 228 -36.04 63.74 -19.65
N GLU A 229 -36.62 64.88 -20.01
CA GLU A 229 -37.69 65.55 -19.26
C GLU A 229 -39.02 64.77 -19.24
N LYS A 230 -39.23 63.87 -20.21
CA LYS A 230 -40.45 63.04 -20.33
C LYS A 230 -40.23 61.60 -19.86
N LEU A 231 -39.00 61.24 -19.52
CA LEU A 231 -38.61 59.87 -19.18
C LEU A 231 -39.36 59.37 -17.94
N ASP A 232 -39.43 60.18 -16.89
CA ASP A 232 -40.17 59.85 -15.66
C ASP A 232 -41.69 59.80 -15.84
N ARG A 233 -42.22 60.47 -16.87
CA ARG A 233 -43.65 60.41 -17.21
C ARG A 233 -43.99 59.21 -18.10
N SER A 234 -43.00 58.54 -18.68
CA SER A 234 -43.20 57.40 -19.57
C SER A 234 -43.53 56.12 -18.79
N LYS A 235 -44.77 55.65 -18.93
CA LYS A 235 -45.22 54.36 -18.35
C LYS A 235 -44.33 53.19 -18.81
N LYS A 236 -43.91 53.20 -20.08
CA LYS A 236 -43.04 52.16 -20.68
C LYS A 236 -41.65 52.16 -20.04
N TYR A 237 -41.10 53.33 -19.74
CA TYR A 237 -39.81 53.46 -19.05
C TYR A 237 -39.87 52.90 -17.62
N ARG A 238 -40.88 53.31 -16.83
CA ARG A 238 -41.07 52.78 -15.46
C ARG A 238 -41.26 51.26 -15.41
N LEU A 239 -41.94 50.67 -16.41
CA LEU A 239 -42.09 49.22 -16.51
C LEU A 239 -40.76 48.51 -16.74
N ILE A 240 -39.92 49.04 -17.63
CA ILE A 240 -38.60 48.47 -17.92
C ILE A 240 -37.64 48.68 -16.75
N GLU A 241 -37.73 49.79 -16.04
CA GLU A 241 -36.94 50.01 -14.82
C GLU A 241 -37.31 49.01 -13.72
N LYS A 242 -38.60 48.75 -13.50
CA LYS A 242 -39.06 47.67 -12.60
C LYS A 242 -38.57 46.30 -13.05
N GLU A 243 -38.57 46.03 -14.35
CA GLU A 243 -38.07 44.75 -14.88
C GLU A 243 -36.55 44.62 -14.71
N VAL A 244 -35.77 45.68 -14.94
CA VAL A 244 -34.32 45.69 -14.66
C VAL A 244 -34.05 45.42 -13.19
N LEU A 245 -34.75 46.10 -12.27
CA LEU A 245 -34.60 45.87 -10.83
C LEU A 245 -34.94 44.42 -10.46
N LYS A 246 -36.01 43.86 -11.02
CA LYS A 246 -36.40 42.45 -10.82
C LYS A 246 -35.33 41.48 -11.33
N ARG A 247 -34.72 41.75 -12.50
CA ARG A 247 -33.64 40.93 -13.06
C ARG A 247 -32.34 41.07 -12.26
N LEU A 248 -32.06 42.26 -11.75
CA LEU A 248 -30.91 42.54 -10.90
C LEU A 248 -31.00 41.72 -9.61
N ASN A 249 -32.15 41.73 -8.93
CA ASN A 249 -32.35 40.91 -7.73
C ASN A 249 -32.14 39.42 -8.01
N LYS A 250 -32.74 38.89 -9.09
CA LYS A 250 -32.55 37.48 -9.50
C LYS A 250 -31.10 37.13 -9.80
N TYR A 251 -30.37 38.02 -10.49
CA TYR A 251 -28.95 37.83 -10.76
C TYR A 251 -28.12 37.85 -9.48
N THR A 252 -28.37 38.80 -8.58
CA THR A 252 -27.67 38.90 -7.29
C THR A 252 -27.87 37.64 -6.45
N ASP A 253 -29.10 37.12 -6.37
CA ASP A 253 -29.41 35.87 -5.65
C ASP A 253 -28.69 34.67 -6.29
N ALA A 254 -28.77 34.53 -7.62
CA ALA A 254 -28.10 33.46 -8.35
C ALA A 254 -26.57 33.53 -8.21
N ARG A 255 -26.00 34.73 -8.24
CA ARG A 255 -24.56 34.97 -8.05
C ARG A 255 -24.12 34.58 -6.64
N LEU A 256 -24.88 34.95 -5.61
CA LEU A 256 -24.58 34.58 -4.24
C LEU A 256 -24.62 33.05 -4.06
N LYS A 257 -25.62 32.39 -4.66
CA LYS A 257 -25.77 30.92 -4.64
C LYS A 257 -24.60 30.22 -5.33
N ALA A 258 -24.19 30.69 -6.50
CA ALA A 258 -23.02 30.17 -7.23
C ALA A 258 -21.72 30.39 -6.44
N LEU A 259 -21.56 31.55 -5.81
CA LEU A 259 -20.37 31.86 -5.00
C LEU A 259 -20.27 30.94 -3.77
N LYS A 260 -21.38 30.67 -3.08
CA LYS A 260 -21.40 29.72 -1.96
C LYS A 260 -21.00 28.31 -2.41
N ALA A 261 -21.59 27.81 -3.49
CA ALA A 261 -21.25 26.48 -4.02
C ALA A 261 -19.81 26.39 -4.53
N LYS A 262 -19.26 27.49 -5.06
CA LYS A 262 -17.85 27.57 -5.44
C LYS A 262 -16.92 27.42 -4.24
N ASN A 263 -17.23 28.10 -3.13
CA ASN A 263 -16.44 27.99 -1.90
C ASN A 263 -16.49 26.57 -1.33
N GLU A 264 -17.67 25.95 -1.33
CA GLU A 264 -17.84 24.56 -0.89
C GLU A 264 -17.01 23.59 -1.75
N TYR A 265 -17.09 23.73 -3.08
CA TYR A 265 -16.28 22.92 -4.00
C TYR A 265 -14.78 23.08 -3.73
N GLN A 266 -14.30 24.30 -3.47
CA GLN A 266 -12.90 24.56 -3.15
C GLN A 266 -12.46 23.87 -1.84
N LEU A 267 -13.31 23.91 -0.80
CA LEU A 267 -13.04 23.22 0.47
C LEU A 267 -12.97 21.70 0.28
N CYS A 268 -13.92 21.11 -0.46
CA CYS A 268 -13.88 19.68 -0.78
C CYS A 268 -12.65 19.29 -1.60
N LEU A 269 -12.20 20.17 -2.51
CA LEU A 269 -11.03 19.94 -3.34
C LEU A 269 -9.75 19.90 -2.49
N GLU A 270 -9.60 20.85 -1.57
CA GLU A 270 -8.47 20.89 -0.63
C GLU A 270 -8.48 19.69 0.33
N ALA A 271 -9.65 19.33 0.86
CA ALA A 271 -9.80 18.14 1.70
C ALA A 271 -9.42 16.85 0.95
N SER A 272 -9.94 16.66 -0.28
CA SER A 272 -9.65 15.48 -1.10
C SER A 272 -8.16 15.37 -1.44
N ASN A 273 -7.53 16.48 -1.82
CA ASN A 273 -6.10 16.52 -2.12
C ASN A 273 -5.27 16.19 -0.88
N THR A 274 -5.66 16.69 0.29
CA THR A 274 -4.97 16.39 1.56
C THR A 274 -5.05 14.92 1.90
N THR A 275 -6.25 14.32 1.82
CA THR A 275 -6.46 12.88 2.09
C THR A 275 -5.66 12.01 1.13
N ILE A 276 -5.69 12.32 -0.18
CA ILE A 276 -4.92 11.59 -1.19
C ILE A 276 -3.42 11.72 -0.95
N HIS A 277 -2.94 12.95 -0.71
CA HIS A 277 -1.53 13.19 -0.46
C HIS A 277 -1.04 12.42 0.76
N LYS A 278 -1.77 12.50 1.87
CA LYS A 278 -1.45 11.75 3.10
C LYS A 278 -1.35 10.26 2.81
N TYR A 279 -2.33 9.69 2.11
CA TYR A 279 -2.31 8.27 1.78
C TYR A 279 -1.06 7.86 1.00
N PHE A 280 -0.74 8.57 -0.09
CA PHE A 280 0.35 8.18 -0.98
C PHE A 280 1.74 8.53 -0.44
N VAL A 281 1.86 9.54 0.42
CA VAL A 281 3.15 10.01 0.94
C VAL A 281 3.50 9.37 2.29
N GLU A 282 2.50 9.14 3.14
CA GLU A 282 2.69 8.68 4.51
C GLU A 282 2.16 7.24 4.64
N ASP A 283 0.84 7.06 4.56
CA ASP A 283 0.17 5.83 5.02
C ASP A 283 0.55 4.60 4.17
N LEU A 284 0.76 4.77 2.86
CA LEU A 284 1.10 3.66 1.95
C LEU A 284 2.47 3.06 2.28
N SER A 285 3.44 3.87 2.71
CA SER A 285 4.75 3.32 3.10
C SER A 285 4.61 2.48 4.36
N ASP A 286 3.90 3.00 5.36
CA ASP A 286 3.69 2.30 6.64
C ASP A 286 2.95 0.97 6.44
N LEU A 287 1.93 0.94 5.57
CA LEU A 287 1.22 -0.28 5.21
C LEU A 287 2.15 -1.32 4.54
N ILE A 288 3.08 -0.88 3.69
CA ILE A 288 4.04 -1.74 2.99
C ILE A 288 5.17 -2.22 3.91
N ASP A 289 5.57 -1.41 4.88
CA ASP A 289 6.71 -1.70 5.76
C ASP A 289 6.30 -2.62 6.93
N VAL A 290 5.02 -2.60 7.32
CA VAL A 290 4.46 -3.50 8.35
C VAL A 290 3.94 -4.82 7.78
N SER A 291 3.54 -4.88 6.50
CA SER A 291 3.14 -6.11 5.78
C SER A 291 4.33 -6.91 5.23
#